data_AF-A0A1G4QBW9-F1
#
_entry.id   AF-A0A1G4QBW9-F1
#
_cell.length_a   1.000
_cell.length_b   1.000
_cell.length_c   1.000
_cell.angle_alpha   90.00
_cell.angle_beta   90.00
_cell.angle_gamma   90.00
#
_symmetry.space_group_name_H-M   'P 1'
#
loop_
_entity.id
_entity.type
_entity.pdbx_description
1 polymer ?
#
loop_
_entity_poly.entity_id
_entity_poly.type
_entity_poly.pdbx_seq_one_letter_code
_entity_poly.pdbx_strand_id
1 'polypeptide(L)'
;MKLKWNIQTIGGFVLMGIGIIGLIGWGGIIGFFGYLFALIMIAFGYWLWITSDTTIKRVCSGLVMLAGAALIIFWLPKFISLVLAAAVIYIGWILVRIGQSQSYRYWK
;
A
#
# COMPACT_ATOMS: atom_id res chain seq x y z
N MET A 1 -10.68 37.81 -16.48
CA MET A 1 -9.66 36.87 -15.97
C MET A 1 -9.95 35.47 -16.52
N LYS A 2 -9.27 35.04 -17.59
CA LYS A 2 -9.41 33.65 -18.07
C LYS A 2 -8.54 32.79 -17.16
N LEU A 3 -9.16 31.95 -16.32
CA LEU A 3 -8.47 30.82 -15.70
C LEU A 3 -7.87 30.00 -16.86
N LYS A 4 -6.58 30.16 -17.12
CA LYS A 4 -5.87 29.28 -18.05
C LYS A 4 -5.74 27.96 -17.30
N TRP A 5 -6.75 27.11 -17.45
CA TRP A 5 -6.83 25.79 -16.85
C TRP A 5 -5.55 25.04 -17.20
N ASN A 6 -4.64 24.94 -16.24
CA ASN A 6 -3.40 24.21 -16.45
C ASN A 6 -3.73 22.72 -16.43
N ILE A 7 -3.79 22.12 -17.61
CA ILE A 7 -4.09 20.70 -17.85
C ILE A 7 -3.20 19.80 -16.99
N GLN A 8 -1.96 20.20 -16.70
CA GLN A 8 -1.04 19.46 -15.83
C GLN A 8 -1.54 19.42 -14.38
N THR A 9 -2.11 20.51 -13.88
CA THR A 9 -2.63 20.60 -12.51
C THR A 9 -3.92 19.79 -12.37
N ILE A 10 -4.83 19.87 -13.35
CA ILE A 10 -6.06 19.07 -13.37
C ILE A 10 -5.72 17.57 -13.46
N GLY A 11 -4.83 17.21 -14.39
CA GLY A 11 -4.37 15.83 -14.56
C GLY A 11 -3.71 15.28 -13.30
N GLY A 12 -2.92 16.11 -12.59
CA GLY A 12 -2.35 15.75 -11.31
C GLY A 12 -3.38 15.49 -10.21
N PHE A 13 -4.42 16.34 -10.09
CA PHE A 13 -5.52 16.12 -9.14
C PHE A 13 -6.34 14.87 -9.48
N VAL A 14 -6.61 14.61 -10.76
CA VAL A 14 -7.31 13.40 -11.22
C VAL A 14 -6.50 12.15 -10.88
N LEU A 15 -5.19 12.15 -11.13
CA LEU A 15 -4.31 11.04 -10.78
C LEU A 15 -4.28 10.79 -9.26
N MET A 16 -4.18 11.85 -8.45
CA MET A 16 -4.27 11.71 -7.00
C MET A 16 -5.63 11.12 -6.56
N GLY A 17 -6.74 11.58 -7.17
CA GLY A 17 -8.07 11.05 -6.91
C GLY A 17 -8.21 9.56 -7.24
N ILE A 18 -7.72 9.14 -8.42
CA ILE A 18 -7.70 7.73 -8.82
C ILE A 18 -6.84 6.90 -7.86
N GLY A 19 -5.68 7.41 -7.45
CA GLY A 19 -4.82 6.73 -6.48
C GLY A 19 -5.48 6.57 -5.10
N ILE A 20 -6.21 7.58 -4.62
CA ILE A 20 -6.96 7.50 -3.35
C ILE A 20 -8.12 6.49 -3.46
N ILE A 21 -8.86 6.51 -4.57
CA ILE A 21 -9.91 5.52 -4.83
C ILE A 21 -9.33 4.12 -4.94
N GLY A 22 -8.13 3.96 -5.52
CA GLY A 22 -7.38 2.71 -5.51
C GLY A 22 -7.02 2.25 -4.10
N LEU A 23 -6.51 3.13 -3.24
CA LEU A 23 -6.17 2.79 -1.85
C LEU A 23 -7.36 2.27 -1.04
N ILE A 24 -8.51 2.92 -1.16
CA ILE A 24 -9.72 2.62 -0.38
C ILE A 24 -10.52 1.50 -1.06
N GLY A 25 -10.83 1.65 -2.34
CA GLY A 25 -11.71 0.76 -3.11
C GLY A 25 -11.06 -0.58 -3.47
N TRP A 26 -9.75 -0.61 -3.74
CA TRP A 26 -9.06 -1.88 -4.02
C TRP A 26 -8.50 -2.53 -2.75
N GLY A 27 -8.72 -1.94 -1.58
CA GLY A 27 -8.37 -2.55 -0.30
C GLY A 27 -6.86 -2.60 -0.03
N GLY A 28 -6.10 -1.62 -0.52
CA GLY A 28 -4.68 -1.51 -0.18
C GLY A 28 -4.46 -1.41 1.33
N ILE A 29 -5.30 -0.64 2.02
CA ILE A 29 -5.29 -0.51 3.49
C ILE A 29 -5.59 -1.86 4.17
N ILE A 30 -6.55 -2.61 3.66
CA ILE A 30 -6.90 -3.94 4.18
C ILE A 30 -5.73 -4.91 3.96
N GLY A 31 -5.05 -4.80 2.82
CA GLY A 31 -3.81 -5.53 2.54
C GLY A 31 -2.70 -5.25 3.53
N PHE A 32 -2.53 -3.99 3.95
CA PHE A 32 -1.56 -3.63 4.98
C PHE A 32 -1.85 -4.30 6.32
N PHE A 33 -3.10 -4.29 6.78
CA PHE A 33 -3.50 -5.00 8.01
C PHE A 33 -3.36 -6.52 7.88
N GLY A 34 -3.66 -7.08 6.70
CA GLY A 34 -3.43 -8.50 6.40
C GLY A 34 -1.95 -8.90 6.50
N TYR A 35 -1.05 -8.06 5.98
CA TYR A 35 0.40 -8.25 6.11
C TYR A 35 0.88 -8.14 7.56
N LEU A 36 0.40 -7.14 8.30
CA LEU A 36 0.75 -6.95 9.70
C LEU A 36 0.30 -8.17 10.54
N PHE A 37 -0.91 -8.65 10.31
CA PHE A 37 -1.44 -9.84 10.96
C PHE A 37 -0.64 -11.10 10.62
N ALA A 38 -0.27 -11.27 9.34
CA ALA A 38 0.55 -12.39 8.89
C ALA A 38 1.94 -12.40 9.56
N LEU A 39 2.58 -11.24 9.70
CA LEU A 39 3.85 -11.10 10.42
C LEU A 39 3.70 -11.45 11.90
N ILE A 40 2.62 -11.01 12.56
CA ILE A 40 2.32 -11.36 13.95
C ILE A 40 2.14 -12.88 14.09
N MET A 41 1.42 -13.54 13.17
CA MET A 41 1.27 -15.00 13.17
C MET A 41 2.61 -15.72 13.02
N ILE A 42 3.50 -15.26 12.14
CA ILE A 42 4.83 -15.86 11.97
C ILE A 42 5.67 -15.68 13.23
N ALA A 43 5.68 -14.48 13.81
CA ALA A 43 6.42 -14.20 15.04
C ALA A 43 5.90 -15.03 16.22
N PHE A 44 4.57 -15.14 16.35
CA PHE A 44 3.93 -15.95 17.38
C PHE A 44 4.20 -17.45 17.18
N GLY A 45 4.11 -17.94 15.94
CA GLY A 45 4.45 -19.32 15.59
C GLY A 45 5.92 -19.62 15.89
N TYR A 46 6.83 -18.71 15.57
CA TYR A 46 8.26 -18.85 15.89
C TYR A 46 8.52 -18.89 17.40
N TRP A 47 7.86 -18.04 18.16
CA TRP A 47 7.98 -18.04 19.62
C TRP A 47 7.46 -19.34 20.25
N LEU A 48 6.33 -19.85 19.76
CA LEU A 48 5.77 -21.15 20.14
C LEU A 48 6.70 -22.32 19.77
N TRP A 49 7.40 -22.22 18.64
CA TRP A 49 8.36 -23.23 18.21
C TRP A 49 9.60 -23.30 19.13
N ILE A 50 10.06 -22.15 19.64
CA ILE A 50 11.20 -22.10 20.57
C ILE A 50 10.80 -22.66 21.95
N THR A 51 9.58 -22.37 22.39
CA THR A 51 9.06 -22.75 23.71
C THR A 51 8.36 -24.11 23.74
N SER A 52 8.35 -24.85 22.62
CA SER A 52 7.66 -26.13 22.53
C SER A 52 8.50 -27.27 23.12
N ASP A 53 8.05 -27.81 24.25
CA ASP A 53 8.65 -29.01 24.87
C ASP A 53 8.19 -30.33 24.24
N THR A 54 7.14 -30.31 23.42
CA THR A 54 6.53 -31.51 22.83
C THR A 54 6.48 -31.43 21.31
N THR A 55 6.63 -32.59 20.66
CA THR A 55 6.63 -32.71 19.19
C THR A 55 5.34 -32.16 18.56
N ILE A 56 4.19 -32.36 19.22
CA ILE A 56 2.88 -31.86 18.75
C ILE A 56 2.83 -30.32 18.74
N LYS A 57 3.32 -29.66 19.81
CA LYS A 57 3.40 -28.19 19.87
C LYS A 57 4.30 -27.64 18.77
N ARG A 58 5.40 -28.32 18.49
CA ARG A 58 6.34 -27.96 17.43
C ARG A 58 5.70 -28.05 16.04
N VAL A 59 5.02 -29.15 15.72
CA VAL A 59 4.26 -29.28 14.46
C VAL A 59 3.19 -28.19 14.32
N CYS A 60 2.43 -27.93 15.39
CA CYS A 60 1.39 -26.89 15.39
C CYS A 60 1.98 -25.49 15.16
N SER A 61 3.11 -25.18 15.79
CA SER A 61 3.83 -23.93 15.57
C SER A 61 4.34 -23.77 14.13
N GLY A 62 4.81 -24.85 13.50
CA GLY A 62 5.18 -24.86 12.09
C GLY A 62 4.00 -24.59 11.16
N LEU A 63 2.83 -25.15 11.47
CA LEU A 63 1.59 -24.90 10.72
C LEU A 63 1.14 -23.44 10.85
N VAL A 64 1.26 -22.84 12.03
CA VAL A 64 0.95 -21.40 12.24
C VAL A 64 1.89 -20.51 11.43
N MET A 65 3.18 -20.82 11.39
CA MET A 65 4.15 -20.09 10.56
C MET A 65 3.84 -20.25 9.06
N LEU A 66 3.50 -21.47 8.61
CA LEU A 66 3.08 -21.73 7.23
C LEU A 66 1.79 -20.98 6.85
N ALA A 67 0.81 -20.94 7.75
CA ALA A 67 -0.42 -20.17 7.54
C ALA A 67 -0.12 -18.67 7.42
N GLY A 68 0.77 -18.13 8.26
CA GLY A 68 1.25 -16.75 8.14
C GLY A 68 1.97 -16.49 6.82
N ALA A 69 2.84 -17.40 6.37
CA ALA A 69 3.51 -17.28 5.07
C ALA A 69 2.52 -17.34 3.88
N ALA A 70 1.52 -18.22 3.94
CA ALA A 70 0.47 -18.30 2.93
C ALA A 70 -0.38 -17.02 2.89
N LEU A 71 -0.68 -16.43 4.06
CA LEU A 71 -1.34 -15.14 4.17
C LEU A 71 -0.54 -14.03 3.50
N ILE A 72 0.79 -13.98 3.66
CA ILE A 72 1.65 -12.99 2.97
C ILE A 72 1.48 -13.10 1.45
N ILE A 73 1.51 -14.32 0.90
CA ILE A 73 1.34 -14.56 -0.54
C ILE A 73 -0.08 -14.17 -0.99
N PHE A 74 -1.10 -14.52 -0.20
CA PHE A 74 -2.50 -14.19 -0.50
C PHE A 74 -2.74 -12.67 -0.54
N TRP A 75 -2.14 -11.92 0.38
CA TRP A 75 -2.28 -10.47 0.45
C TRP A 75 -1.34 -9.72 -0.51
N LEU A 76 -0.38 -10.40 -1.15
CA LEU A 76 0.63 -9.82 -2.04
C LEU A 76 0.04 -8.93 -3.17
N PRO A 77 -1.07 -9.30 -3.84
CA PRO A 77 -1.71 -8.43 -4.83
C PRO A 77 -2.24 -7.12 -4.23
N LYS A 78 -2.74 -7.16 -2.98
CA LYS A 78 -3.23 -5.96 -2.28
C LYS A 78 -2.09 -5.04 -1.86
N PHE A 79 -0.94 -5.61 -1.49
CA PHE A 79 0.27 -4.84 -1.22
C PHE A 79 0.81 -4.15 -2.48
N ILE A 80 0.86 -4.86 -3.61
CA ILE A 80 1.24 -4.27 -4.90
C ILE A 80 0.29 -3.12 -5.27
N SER A 81 -1.03 -3.32 -5.08
CA SER A 81 -2.02 -2.27 -5.30
C SER A 81 -1.78 -1.02 -4.43
N LEU A 82 -1.37 -1.20 -3.17
CA LEU A 82 -1.02 -0.10 -2.27
C LEU A 82 0.22 0.66 -2.76
N VAL A 83 1.28 -0.04 -3.17
CA VAL A 83 2.49 0.58 -3.71
C VAL A 83 2.19 1.34 -4.99
N LEU A 84 1.39 0.76 -5.88
CA LEU A 84 1.03 1.37 -7.16
C LEU A 84 0.15 2.61 -6.95
N ALA A 85 -0.80 2.56 -6.03
CA ALA A 85 -1.61 3.71 -5.65
C ALA A 85 -0.77 4.83 -5.04
N ALA A 86 0.20 4.52 -4.18
CA ALA A 86 1.13 5.51 -3.63
C ALA A 86 1.99 6.16 -4.73
N ALA A 87 2.47 5.38 -5.70
CA ALA A 87 3.23 5.90 -6.84
C ALA A 87 2.38 6.82 -7.72
N VAL A 88 1.12 6.45 -8.00
CA VAL A 88 0.19 7.28 -8.77
C VAL A 88 -0.11 8.60 -8.07
N ILE A 89 -0.31 8.59 -6.74
CA ILE A 89 -0.50 9.82 -5.95
C ILE A 89 0.76 10.70 -6.01
N TYR A 90 1.94 10.10 -5.88
CA TYR A 90 3.21 10.84 -5.95
C TYR A 90 3.45 11.48 -7.32
N ILE A 91 3.17 10.77 -8.41
CA ILE A 91 3.25 11.31 -9.77
C ILE A 91 2.23 12.43 -9.97
N GLY A 92 0.98 12.24 -9.50
CA GLY A 92 -0.04 13.28 -9.52
C GLY A 92 0.38 14.54 -8.77
N TRP A 93 1.02 14.39 -7.61
CA TRP A 93 1.57 15.50 -6.82
C TRP A 93 2.66 16.27 -7.56
N ILE A 94 3.60 15.57 -8.21
CA ILE A 94 4.65 16.20 -9.02
C ILE A 94 4.02 17.02 -10.17
N LEU A 95 3.04 16.46 -10.87
CA LEU A 95 2.32 17.14 -11.95
C LEU A 95 1.62 18.42 -11.47
N VAL A 96 1.00 18.38 -10.29
CA VAL A 96 0.42 19.58 -9.66
C VAL A 96 1.49 20.64 -9.39
N ARG A 97 2.64 20.26 -8.81
CA ARG A 97 3.74 21.18 -8.49
C ARG A 97 4.35 21.81 -9.75
N ILE A 98 4.55 21.04 -10.81
CA ILE A 98 5.05 21.54 -12.10
C ILE A 98 4.04 22.52 -12.71
N GLY A 99 2.75 22.15 -12.73
CA GLY A 99 1.72 23.02 -13.26
C GLY A 99 1.57 24.35 -12.49
N GLN A 100 1.72 24.33 -11.17
CA GLN A 100 1.73 25.56 -10.37
C GLN A 100 2.93 26.46 -10.68
N SER A 101 4.12 25.88 -10.86
CA SER A 101 5.33 26.64 -11.21
C SER A 101 5.25 27.32 -12.58
N GLN A 102 4.61 26.67 -13.56
CA GLN A 102 4.40 27.26 -14.89
C GLN A 102 3.38 28.38 -14.87
N SER A 103 2.25 28.22 -14.17
CA SER A 103 1.25 29.31 -14.02
C SER A 103 1.85 30.58 -13.41
N TYR A 104 2.79 30.45 -12.48
CA TYR A 104 3.48 31.60 -11.86
C TYR A 104 4.40 32.34 -12.83
N ARG A 105 4.97 31.64 -13.83
CA ARG A 105 5.90 32.21 -14.82
C ARG A 105 5.19 32.98 -15.94
N TYR A 106 3.93 32.65 -16.22
CA TYR A 106 3.08 33.39 -17.16
C TYR A 106 2.35 34.59 -16.52
N TRP A 107 2.58 34.85 -15.23
CA TRP A 107 2.00 35.96 -14.47
C TRP A 107 2.97 37.13 -14.23
N LYS A 108 4.27 36.94 -14.50
CA LYS A 108 5.27 38.02 -14.59
C LYS A 108 5.43 38.42 -16.05
#